data_AF-A0A353CU40-F1
#
_entry.id   AF-A0A353CU40-F1
#
_cell.length_a   1.000
_cell.length_b   1.000
_cell.length_c   1.000
_cell.angle_alpha   90.00
_cell.angle_beta   90.00
_cell.angle_gamma   90.00
#
_symmetry.space_group_name_H-M   'P 1'
#
loop_
_entity.id
_entity.type
_entity.pdbx_description
1 polymer ?
#
loop_
_entity_poly.entity_id
_entity_poly.type
_entity_poly.pdbx_seq_one_letter_code
_entity_poly.pdbx_strand_id
1 'polypeptide(L)'
;MVKIPLFLALLTGFLSHAAASDFSLDRVSAADVSAVETELPAPVHFLSPLRTPEVSGDGYFNRYILKAVDRLYAEYGLLGYDINSILTHDIPYHTYGVIKARRPPLTMCVAAMMEVLLTAYDIYAAETGDYSVFTYLPQRSYEGLAITDLKGHIWVNHDFKAYGTADALINFGMGERRLFEQLRPGDFVNINRTTRTGHAVVFINYIDIKGRIQPAYNDSVVGFKYFSSQGGREAGTGGFDYRYAVFSKFGCPDMPYKRDCNVIYSQRQDYLNTGTMFMPERWTGVFPSPGPAGLQETVLDRVFFDGLTTDDR
;
A
#
# COMPACT_ATOMS: atom_id res chain seq x y z
N MET A 1 -48.67 33.37 15.71
CA MET A 1 -48.15 33.80 17.03
C MET A 1 -47.79 32.56 17.83
N VAL A 2 -46.51 32.16 17.83
CA VAL A 2 -46.01 31.05 18.65
C VAL A 2 -44.74 31.56 19.32
N LYS A 3 -44.73 31.56 20.66
CA LYS A 3 -43.65 32.09 21.50
C LYS A 3 -42.60 31.00 21.73
N ILE A 4 -41.34 31.32 21.42
CA ILE A 4 -40.15 30.54 21.79
C ILE A 4 -39.70 31.00 23.18
N PRO A 5 -39.37 30.11 24.14
CA PRO A 5 -38.62 30.50 25.31
C PRO A 5 -37.11 30.36 25.05
N LEU A 6 -36.45 31.50 25.22
CA LEU A 6 -35.02 31.72 25.28
C LEU A 6 -34.49 31.22 26.63
N PHE A 7 -33.63 30.21 26.66
CA PHE A 7 -32.85 29.84 27.85
C PHE A 7 -31.40 30.27 27.64
N LEU A 8 -31.06 31.40 28.28
CA LEU A 8 -29.71 31.94 28.38
C LEU A 8 -29.13 31.46 29.73
N ALA A 9 -28.26 30.46 29.71
CA ALA A 9 -27.49 30.05 30.88
C ALA A 9 -26.08 30.62 30.77
N LEU A 10 -25.78 31.62 31.60
CA LEU A 10 -24.42 32.12 31.86
C LEU A 10 -23.65 31.05 32.64
N LEU A 11 -22.56 30.54 32.05
CA LEU A 11 -21.52 29.75 32.73
C LEU A 11 -20.25 30.61 32.79
N THR A 12 -20.06 31.30 33.91
CA THR A 12 -18.77 31.91 34.28
C THR A 12 -17.94 30.86 35.02
N GLY A 13 -17.11 30.12 34.28
CA GLY A 13 -16.11 29.22 34.86
C GLY A 13 -14.81 29.96 35.14
N PHE A 14 -14.33 29.88 36.38
CA PHE A 14 -13.06 30.43 36.85
C PHE A 14 -11.86 29.80 36.10
N LEU A 15 -11.07 30.62 35.41
CA LEU A 15 -9.77 30.22 34.86
C LEU A 15 -8.71 30.30 35.96
N SER A 16 -8.48 29.19 36.66
CA SER A 16 -7.27 29.02 37.48
C SER A 16 -6.07 28.86 36.54
N HIS A 17 -5.28 29.92 36.40
CA HIS A 17 -3.97 29.84 35.75
C HIS A 17 -3.03 29.05 36.65
N ALA A 18 -2.76 27.79 36.30
CA ALA A 18 -1.64 27.05 36.86
C ALA A 18 -0.36 27.80 36.47
N ALA A 19 0.40 28.24 37.47
CA ALA A 19 1.70 28.87 37.25
C ALA A 19 2.61 27.89 36.50
N ALA A 20 3.08 28.29 35.31
CA ALA A 20 4.09 27.53 34.59
C ALA A 20 5.35 27.46 35.47
N SER A 21 5.78 26.24 35.80
CA SER A 21 7.08 26.06 36.45
C SER A 21 8.16 26.43 35.45
N ASP A 22 9.06 27.34 35.84
CA ASP A 22 10.23 27.73 35.07
C ASP A 22 11.05 26.48 34.74
N PHE A 23 10.98 26.03 33.50
CA PHE A 23 11.76 24.91 33.01
C PHE A 23 13.20 25.38 32.82
N SER A 24 14.13 24.79 33.58
CA SER A 24 15.56 25.07 33.50
C SER A 24 16.30 23.81 33.05
N LEU A 25 17.02 23.92 31.93
CA LEU A 25 17.82 22.83 31.36
C LEU A 25 18.93 22.36 32.30
N ASP A 26 19.40 23.22 33.21
CA ASP A 26 20.47 22.91 34.17
C ASP A 26 20.02 21.95 35.29
N ARG A 27 18.72 21.66 35.38
CA ARG A 27 18.15 20.73 36.37
C ARG A 27 17.92 19.32 35.84
N VAL A 28 18.15 19.08 34.56
CA VAL A 28 18.01 17.74 33.97
C VAL A 28 19.30 16.97 34.26
N SER A 29 19.24 16.01 35.19
CA SER A 29 20.37 15.13 35.47
C SER A 29 20.41 13.97 34.47
N ALA A 30 21.58 13.34 34.31
CA ALA A 30 21.70 12.12 33.51
C ALA A 30 20.78 10.98 34.01
N ALA A 31 20.47 10.97 35.32
CA ALA A 31 19.53 10.00 35.90
C ALA A 31 18.08 10.27 35.47
N ASP A 32 17.69 11.54 35.32
CA ASP A 32 16.36 11.92 34.82
C ASP A 32 16.20 11.54 33.35
N VAL A 33 17.26 11.68 32.54
CA VAL A 33 17.28 11.22 31.15
C VAL A 33 17.13 9.70 31.07
N SER A 34 17.88 8.94 31.88
CA SER A 34 17.76 7.48 31.90
C SER A 34 16.41 6.99 32.43
N ALA A 35 15.79 7.69 33.37
CA ALA A 35 14.46 7.35 33.88
C ALA A 35 13.38 7.51 32.79
N VAL A 36 13.45 8.58 31.99
CA VAL A 36 12.59 8.75 30.81
C VAL A 36 12.87 7.66 29.78
N GLU A 37 14.13 7.28 29.57
CA GLU A 37 14.52 6.22 28.62
C GLU A 37 13.95 4.83 29.01
N THR A 38 13.77 4.56 30.31
CA THR A 38 13.11 3.34 30.81
C THR A 38 11.58 3.37 30.75
N GLU A 39 10.96 4.55 30.70
CA GLU A 39 9.50 4.71 30.56
C GLU A 39 9.06 4.89 29.10
N LEU A 40 10.00 5.23 28.20
CA LEU A 40 9.73 5.19 26.78
C LEU A 40 9.39 3.75 26.38
N PRO A 41 8.28 3.52 25.66
CA PRO A 41 8.00 2.21 25.10
C PRO A 41 9.24 1.77 24.34
N ALA A 42 9.68 0.52 24.57
CA ALA A 42 10.86 -0.06 23.92
C ALA A 42 10.89 0.42 22.47
N PRO A 43 12.01 1.04 22.01
CA PRO A 43 12.06 1.67 20.70
C PRO A 43 11.47 0.67 19.71
N VAL A 44 10.33 1.03 19.12
CA VAL A 44 9.73 0.24 18.04
C VAL A 44 10.88 0.00 17.11
N HIS A 45 11.30 -1.26 16.94
CA HIS A 45 12.47 -1.61 16.18
C HIS A 45 12.26 -1.18 14.72
N PHE A 46 12.48 0.11 14.43
CA PHE A 46 12.79 0.65 13.12
C PHE A 46 14.23 0.27 12.83
N LEU A 47 14.50 -1.03 12.80
CA LEU A 47 15.77 -1.60 12.39
C LEU A 47 15.48 -2.53 11.22
N SER A 48 15.30 -1.94 10.05
CA SER A 48 16.49 -1.71 9.24
C SER A 48 16.10 -0.82 8.07
N PRO A 49 16.99 0.09 7.60
CA PRO A 49 17.08 0.29 6.17
C PRO A 49 17.34 -1.11 5.63
N LEU A 50 16.32 -1.75 5.05
CA LEU A 50 16.54 -2.85 4.12
C LEU A 50 17.66 -2.32 3.25
N ARG A 51 18.89 -2.86 3.42
CA ARG A 51 20.00 -2.58 2.54
C ARG A 51 19.41 -2.90 1.20
N THR A 52 19.00 -1.89 0.46
CA THR A 52 18.52 -2.06 -0.89
C THR A 52 19.79 -2.61 -1.52
N PRO A 53 19.85 -3.90 -1.91
CA PRO A 53 20.96 -4.32 -2.75
C PRO A 53 21.02 -3.27 -3.85
N GLU A 54 22.21 -2.86 -4.25
CA GLU A 54 22.39 -1.85 -5.28
C GLU A 54 21.72 -2.38 -6.57
N VAL A 55 20.42 -2.09 -6.75
CA VAL A 55 19.55 -2.60 -7.83
C VAL A 55 19.85 -1.83 -9.13
N SER A 56 20.82 -0.91 -9.12
CA SER A 56 21.21 -0.18 -10.33
C SER A 56 21.84 -1.16 -11.32
N GLY A 57 21.04 -1.66 -12.26
CA GLY A 57 21.51 -2.45 -13.39
C GLY A 57 20.61 -3.59 -13.83
N ASP A 58 19.55 -3.95 -13.10
CA ASP A 58 18.72 -5.11 -13.49
C ASP A 58 17.53 -4.76 -14.39
N GLY A 59 17.30 -3.47 -14.65
CA GLY A 59 16.26 -2.97 -15.56
C GLY A 59 14.84 -3.06 -14.98
N TYR A 60 14.70 -3.12 -13.64
CA TYR A 60 13.39 -3.10 -12.96
C TYR A 60 13.18 -1.85 -12.09
N PHE A 61 11.92 -1.47 -11.93
CA PHE A 61 11.51 -0.25 -11.23
C PHE A 61 11.45 -0.39 -9.70
N ASN A 62 11.78 -1.57 -9.16
CA ASN A 62 11.62 -1.94 -7.76
C ASN A 62 12.20 -0.93 -6.77
N ARG A 63 13.35 -0.32 -7.08
CA ARG A 63 13.96 0.70 -6.21
C ARG A 63 13.02 1.89 -5.97
N TYR A 64 12.36 2.38 -7.01
CA TYR A 64 11.43 3.51 -6.90
C TYR A 64 10.11 3.09 -6.25
N ILE A 65 9.66 1.85 -6.48
CA ILE A 65 8.53 1.26 -5.75
C ILE A 65 8.80 1.25 -4.24
N LEU A 66 9.99 0.79 -3.81
CA LEU A 66 10.34 0.76 -2.38
C LEU A 66 10.46 2.17 -1.78
N LYS A 67 11.02 3.14 -2.51
CA LYS A 67 11.02 4.55 -2.07
C LYS A 67 9.59 5.10 -1.91
N ALA A 68 8.69 4.75 -2.82
CA ALA A 68 7.28 5.12 -2.71
C ALA A 68 6.61 4.48 -1.50
N VAL A 69 6.89 3.21 -1.21
CA VAL A 69 6.44 2.53 0.00
C VAL A 69 6.92 3.27 1.26
N ASP A 70 8.20 3.60 1.34
CA ASP A 70 8.77 4.34 2.48
C ASP A 70 8.09 5.70 2.68
N ARG A 71 7.91 6.46 1.58
CA ARG A 71 7.25 7.77 1.59
C ARG A 71 5.78 7.66 2.04
N LEU A 72 5.03 6.73 1.45
CA LEU A 72 3.61 6.56 1.75
C LEU A 72 3.39 6.09 3.19
N TYR A 73 4.25 5.21 3.72
CA TYR A 73 4.16 4.84 5.12
C TYR A 73 4.48 6.02 6.05
N ALA A 74 5.52 6.80 5.75
CA ALA A 74 5.92 7.93 6.59
C ALA A 74 4.87 9.06 6.62
N GLU A 75 4.25 9.35 5.47
CA GLU A 75 3.33 10.48 5.33
C GLU A 75 1.86 10.09 5.53
N TYR A 76 1.47 8.86 5.18
CA TYR A 76 0.08 8.40 5.12
C TYR A 76 -0.17 7.04 5.78
N GLY A 77 0.81 6.53 6.53
CA GLY A 77 0.71 5.28 7.27
C GLY A 77 -0.39 5.32 8.33
N LEU A 78 -1.15 4.23 8.42
CA LEU A 78 -2.16 4.03 9.46
C LEU A 78 -3.25 5.12 9.55
N LEU A 79 -3.55 5.85 8.47
CA LEU A 79 -4.58 6.91 8.47
C LEU A 79 -6.01 6.42 8.17
N GLY A 80 -6.23 5.10 8.14
CA GLY A 80 -7.54 4.47 7.96
C GLY A 80 -7.77 3.87 6.57
N TYR A 81 -8.76 2.98 6.51
CA TYR A 81 -9.15 2.22 5.33
C TYR A 81 -10.64 2.40 4.99
N ASP A 82 -10.98 2.51 3.70
CA ASP A 82 -12.36 2.41 3.20
C ASP A 82 -12.35 1.86 1.77
N ILE A 83 -13.11 0.78 1.54
CA ILE A 83 -13.22 0.10 0.24
C ILE A 83 -13.77 1.01 -0.87
N ASN A 84 -14.42 2.12 -0.52
CA ASN A 84 -14.94 3.09 -1.47
C ASN A 84 -13.96 4.24 -1.76
N SER A 85 -12.82 4.29 -1.10
CA SER A 85 -11.86 5.39 -1.25
C SER A 85 -10.80 5.06 -2.29
N ILE A 86 -10.20 6.09 -2.88
CA ILE A 86 -9.09 5.95 -3.83
C ILE A 86 -8.09 7.05 -3.51
N LEU A 87 -6.84 6.67 -3.30
CA LEU A 87 -5.73 7.55 -2.93
C LEU A 87 -5.90 8.21 -1.56
N THR A 88 -4.82 8.28 -0.79
CA THR A 88 -4.82 8.99 0.50
C THR A 88 -4.72 10.50 0.32
N HIS A 89 -4.28 10.97 -0.84
CA HIS A 89 -4.13 12.39 -1.19
C HIS A 89 -4.22 12.60 -2.70
N ASP A 90 -4.47 13.85 -3.10
CA ASP A 90 -4.40 14.25 -4.50
C ASP A 90 -2.95 14.12 -4.99
N ILE A 91 -2.74 13.49 -6.15
CA ILE A 91 -1.39 13.29 -6.70
C ILE A 91 -1.22 14.14 -7.96
N PRO A 92 -0.28 15.12 -7.96
CA PRO A 92 0.09 15.83 -9.18
C PRO A 92 0.58 14.87 -10.26
N TYR A 93 0.03 14.95 -11.46
CA TYR A 93 0.43 14.12 -12.60
C TYR A 93 1.27 14.96 -13.57
N HIS A 94 2.44 15.38 -13.08
CA HIS A 94 3.32 16.33 -13.78
C HIS A 94 2.56 17.58 -14.25
N THR A 95 2.78 18.05 -15.48
CA THR A 95 2.08 19.18 -16.09
C THR A 95 0.72 18.82 -16.67
N TYR A 96 0.30 17.55 -16.60
CA TYR A 96 -0.94 17.09 -17.23
C TYR A 96 -2.18 17.27 -16.35
N GLY A 97 -1.99 17.45 -15.02
CA GLY A 97 -3.09 17.72 -14.11
C GLY A 97 -2.87 17.12 -12.72
N VAL A 98 -3.96 16.73 -12.07
CA VAL A 98 -3.97 16.13 -10.73
C VAL A 98 -4.93 14.96 -10.72
N ILE A 99 -4.46 13.79 -10.31
CA ILE A 99 -5.32 12.63 -10.05
C ILE A 99 -5.93 12.81 -8.66
N LYS A 100 -7.26 12.97 -8.63
CA LYS A 100 -7.98 13.33 -7.41
C LYS A 100 -8.18 12.13 -6.48
N ALA A 101 -7.91 12.34 -5.20
CA ALA A 101 -8.31 11.42 -4.16
C ALA A 101 -9.83 11.41 -3.97
N ARG A 102 -10.32 10.29 -3.45
CA ARG A 102 -11.72 10.10 -3.05
C ARG A 102 -11.76 9.70 -1.59
N ARG A 103 -12.24 10.62 -0.75
CA ARG A 103 -12.31 10.50 0.72
C ARG A 103 -10.94 10.36 1.40
N PRO A 104 -9.99 11.27 1.13
CA PRO A 104 -8.72 11.28 1.85
C PRO A 104 -8.96 11.44 3.37
N PRO A 105 -8.10 10.87 4.24
CA PRO A 105 -6.86 10.16 3.92
C PRO A 105 -7.05 8.64 3.70
N LEU A 106 -8.28 8.18 3.46
CA LEU A 106 -8.58 6.74 3.35
C LEU A 106 -8.21 6.22 1.96
N THR A 107 -7.72 4.98 1.86
CA THR A 107 -7.48 4.32 0.57
C THR A 107 -7.79 2.84 0.66
N MET A 108 -8.21 2.23 -0.46
CA MET A 108 -8.47 0.79 -0.56
C MET A 108 -7.25 0.02 -1.10
N CYS A 109 -7.22 -1.30 -0.94
CA CYS A 109 -6.03 -2.13 -1.24
C CYS A 109 -5.57 -2.09 -2.71
N VAL A 110 -6.49 -2.19 -3.67
CA VAL A 110 -6.15 -2.08 -5.10
C VAL A 110 -5.78 -0.64 -5.49
N ALA A 111 -6.39 0.37 -4.87
CA ALA A 111 -6.03 1.77 -5.07
C ALA A 111 -4.66 2.10 -4.48
N ALA A 112 -4.28 1.46 -3.38
CA ALA A 112 -2.97 1.57 -2.78
C ALA A 112 -1.85 1.17 -3.76
N MET A 113 -2.05 0.15 -4.61
CA MET A 113 -1.05 -0.22 -5.62
C MET A 113 -0.90 0.86 -6.69
N MET A 114 -2.02 1.48 -7.10
CA MET A 114 -2.00 2.62 -8.01
C MET A 114 -1.29 3.83 -7.38
N GLU A 115 -1.53 4.11 -6.11
CA GLU A 115 -0.88 5.19 -5.36
C GLU A 115 0.63 4.98 -5.21
N VAL A 116 1.06 3.73 -4.96
CA VAL A 116 2.48 3.35 -4.95
C VAL A 116 3.13 3.63 -6.32
N LEU A 117 2.47 3.25 -7.43
CA LEU A 117 2.98 3.52 -8.79
C LEU A 117 3.13 5.02 -9.05
N LEU A 118 2.07 5.80 -8.78
CA LEU A 118 2.06 7.24 -9.02
C LEU A 118 3.10 7.98 -8.15
N THR A 119 3.26 7.57 -6.91
CA THR A 119 4.29 8.11 -6.00
C THR A 119 5.70 7.74 -6.50
N ALA A 120 5.89 6.51 -7.00
CA ALA A 120 7.15 6.07 -7.56
C ALA A 120 7.54 6.86 -8.83
N TYR A 121 6.56 7.28 -9.64
CA TYR A 121 6.80 8.12 -10.82
C TYR A 121 7.31 9.50 -10.45
N ASP A 122 6.69 10.14 -9.45
CA ASP A 122 7.12 11.43 -8.92
C ASP A 122 8.58 11.36 -8.44
N ILE A 123 8.91 10.34 -7.65
CA ILE A 123 10.27 10.13 -7.15
C ILE A 123 11.25 9.87 -8.30
N TYR A 124 10.91 8.99 -9.25
CA TYR A 124 11.75 8.69 -10.41
C TYR A 124 12.06 9.95 -11.22
N ALA A 125 11.03 10.72 -11.58
CA ALA A 125 11.19 11.89 -12.41
C ALA A 125 11.97 13.00 -11.70
N ALA A 126 11.73 13.19 -10.40
CA ALA A 126 12.46 14.16 -9.60
C ALA A 126 13.96 13.82 -9.48
N GLU A 127 14.31 12.53 -9.34
CA GLU A 127 15.70 12.11 -9.18
C GLU A 127 16.48 12.01 -10.48
N THR A 128 15.81 11.66 -11.58
CA THR A 128 16.46 11.40 -12.88
C THR A 128 16.32 12.55 -13.87
N GLY A 129 15.32 13.42 -13.69
CA GLY A 129 14.90 14.39 -14.70
C GLY A 129 14.16 13.75 -15.89
N ASP A 130 13.91 12.44 -15.87
CA ASP A 130 13.14 11.74 -16.89
C ASP A 130 11.65 11.71 -16.54
N TYR A 131 10.86 12.44 -17.32
CA TYR A 131 9.41 12.53 -17.17
C TYR A 131 8.65 11.55 -18.10
N SER A 132 9.35 10.63 -18.76
CA SER A 132 8.76 9.65 -19.69
C SER A 132 7.62 8.84 -19.05
N VAL A 133 7.72 8.55 -17.75
CA VAL A 133 6.69 7.84 -16.96
C VAL A 133 5.30 8.48 -17.07
N PHE A 134 5.22 9.81 -17.12
CA PHE A 134 3.97 10.56 -17.24
C PHE A 134 3.45 10.63 -18.67
N THR A 135 4.33 10.46 -19.66
CA THR A 135 3.98 10.51 -21.08
C THR A 135 3.52 9.16 -21.63
N TYR A 136 3.94 8.07 -20.99
CA TYR A 136 3.64 6.71 -21.45
C TYR A 136 2.16 6.35 -21.32
N LEU A 137 1.54 6.75 -20.20
CA LEU A 137 0.09 6.62 -20.00
C LEU A 137 -0.54 7.99 -19.78
N PRO A 138 -1.67 8.30 -20.45
CA PRO A 138 -2.40 9.53 -20.16
C PRO A 138 -2.98 9.47 -18.74
N GLN A 139 -3.13 10.64 -18.10
CA GLN A 139 -3.76 10.78 -16.77
C GLN A 139 -5.07 9.96 -16.65
N ARG A 140 -5.90 9.99 -17.70
CA ARG A 140 -7.16 9.23 -17.77
C ARG A 140 -7.01 7.75 -17.45
N SER A 141 -5.87 7.13 -17.77
CA SER A 141 -5.61 5.71 -17.52
C SER A 141 -5.66 5.34 -16.03
N TYR A 142 -5.45 6.33 -15.15
CA TYR A 142 -5.52 6.21 -13.69
C TYR A 142 -6.87 6.64 -13.10
N GLU A 143 -7.75 7.20 -13.92
CA GLU A 143 -9.05 7.73 -13.49
C GLU A 143 -10.19 6.81 -13.95
N GLY A 144 -10.10 6.30 -15.17
CA GLY A 144 -11.08 5.44 -15.81
C GLY A 144 -10.99 3.96 -15.43
N LEU A 145 -11.95 3.18 -15.92
CA LEU A 145 -12.09 1.74 -15.67
C LEU A 145 -12.30 0.94 -16.96
N ALA A 146 -12.08 1.57 -18.12
CA ALA A 146 -12.18 0.90 -19.40
C ALA A 146 -10.99 -0.05 -19.64
N ILE A 147 -11.08 -0.89 -20.66
CA ILE A 147 -9.98 -1.80 -21.05
C ILE A 147 -8.70 -1.07 -21.42
N THR A 148 -8.80 0.19 -21.84
CA THR A 148 -7.65 1.06 -22.17
C THR A 148 -7.07 1.80 -20.96
N ASP A 149 -7.69 1.64 -19.77
CA ASP A 149 -7.29 2.34 -18.56
C ASP A 149 -6.59 1.36 -17.59
N LEU A 150 -5.36 1.66 -17.19
CA LEU A 150 -4.55 0.82 -16.30
C LEU A 150 -5.29 0.50 -15.00
N LYS A 151 -5.99 1.50 -14.44
CA LYS A 151 -6.81 1.33 -13.24
C LYS A 151 -7.87 0.24 -13.40
N GLY A 152 -8.50 0.12 -14.58
CA GLY A 152 -9.45 -0.96 -14.86
C GLY A 152 -8.84 -2.36 -14.72
N HIS A 153 -7.56 -2.51 -15.08
CA HIS A 153 -6.84 -3.78 -14.95
C HIS A 153 -6.36 -4.04 -13.52
N ILE A 154 -5.90 -3.00 -12.81
CA ILE A 154 -5.51 -3.11 -11.39
C ILE A 154 -6.70 -3.55 -10.53
N TRP A 155 -7.92 -3.15 -10.91
CA TRP A 155 -9.16 -3.51 -10.22
C TRP A 155 -9.64 -4.95 -10.41
N VAL A 156 -8.80 -5.81 -11.00
CA VAL A 156 -9.06 -7.23 -11.29
C VAL A 156 -10.30 -7.41 -12.16
N ASN A 157 -10.07 -7.40 -13.46
CA ASN A 157 -11.10 -7.66 -14.45
C ASN A 157 -10.72 -8.88 -15.30
N HIS A 158 -11.48 -9.97 -15.14
CA HIS A 158 -11.22 -11.21 -15.86
C HIS A 158 -11.49 -11.09 -17.37
N ASP A 159 -12.40 -10.21 -17.79
CA ASP A 159 -12.64 -9.93 -19.22
C ASP A 159 -11.45 -9.22 -19.85
N PHE A 160 -10.67 -8.49 -19.04
CA PHE A 160 -9.42 -7.86 -19.46
C PHE A 160 -8.22 -8.81 -19.31
N LYS A 161 -8.45 -10.06 -18.86
CA LYS A 161 -7.41 -11.03 -18.49
C LYS A 161 -6.44 -10.45 -17.46
N ALA A 162 -6.94 -9.65 -16.53
CA ALA A 162 -6.17 -9.02 -15.48
C ALA A 162 -6.58 -9.59 -14.12
N TYR A 163 -5.70 -10.40 -13.52
CA TYR A 163 -5.91 -11.00 -12.19
C TYR A 163 -5.22 -10.20 -11.07
N GLY A 164 -4.61 -9.07 -11.41
CA GLY A 164 -3.89 -8.23 -10.46
C GLY A 164 -3.00 -7.18 -11.11
N THR A 165 -2.22 -6.51 -10.28
CA THR A 165 -1.33 -5.44 -10.72
C THR A 165 -0.24 -5.95 -11.66
N ALA A 166 0.27 -7.18 -11.50
CA ALA A 166 1.27 -7.73 -12.41
C ALA A 166 0.72 -7.91 -13.82
N ASP A 167 -0.50 -8.45 -13.95
CA ASP A 167 -1.14 -8.58 -15.26
C ASP A 167 -1.49 -7.22 -15.87
N ALA A 168 -1.91 -6.25 -15.04
CA ALA A 168 -2.11 -4.88 -15.49
C ALA A 168 -0.82 -4.31 -16.11
N LEU A 169 0.32 -4.43 -15.43
CA LEU A 169 1.60 -3.96 -15.96
C LEU A 169 1.97 -4.65 -17.28
N ILE A 170 1.74 -5.96 -17.40
CA ILE A 170 2.01 -6.72 -18.64
C ILE A 170 1.12 -6.27 -19.78
N ASN A 171 -0.18 -6.11 -19.53
CA ASN A 171 -1.16 -5.70 -20.54
C ASN A 171 -0.84 -4.31 -21.12
N PHE A 172 -0.15 -3.47 -20.35
CA PHE A 172 0.33 -2.15 -20.76
C PHE A 172 1.83 -2.13 -21.14
N GLY A 173 2.47 -3.29 -21.30
CA GLY A 173 3.86 -3.37 -21.76
C GLY A 173 4.91 -2.85 -20.76
N MET A 174 4.56 -2.76 -19.48
CA MET A 174 5.34 -2.15 -18.41
C MET A 174 5.97 -3.16 -17.44
N GLY A 175 5.71 -4.46 -17.61
CA GLY A 175 6.19 -5.46 -16.67
C GLY A 175 6.15 -6.89 -17.18
N GLU A 176 6.51 -7.80 -16.30
CA GLU A 176 6.47 -9.24 -16.52
C GLU A 176 6.02 -10.00 -15.28
N ARG A 177 5.51 -11.20 -15.50
CA ARG A 177 5.21 -12.15 -14.44
C ARG A 177 6.50 -12.67 -13.83
N ARG A 178 6.45 -12.96 -12.54
CA ARG A 178 7.55 -13.56 -11.79
C ARG A 178 7.01 -14.68 -10.93
N LEU A 179 7.71 -15.80 -10.82
CA LEU A 179 7.30 -16.87 -9.91
C LEU A 179 7.42 -16.39 -8.46
N PHE A 180 6.59 -16.93 -7.55
CA PHE A 180 6.62 -16.52 -6.14
C PHE A 180 8.00 -16.67 -5.53
N GLU A 181 8.71 -17.75 -5.86
CA GLU A 181 10.04 -18.11 -5.38
C GLU A 181 11.15 -17.19 -5.91
N GLN A 182 10.83 -16.35 -6.90
CA GLN A 182 11.75 -15.41 -7.54
C GLN A 182 11.46 -13.96 -7.17
N LEU A 183 10.40 -13.70 -6.39
CA LEU A 183 10.01 -12.37 -5.97
C LEU A 183 11.17 -11.63 -5.30
N ARG A 184 11.23 -10.33 -5.61
CA ARG A 184 12.18 -9.37 -5.07
C ARG A 184 11.41 -8.26 -4.35
N PRO A 185 12.00 -7.63 -3.33
CA PRO A 185 11.41 -6.45 -2.69
C PRO A 185 10.97 -5.43 -3.74
N GLY A 186 9.73 -4.93 -3.66
CA GLY A 186 9.14 -4.00 -4.63
C GLY A 186 8.33 -4.64 -5.75
N ASP A 187 8.27 -5.97 -5.82
CA ASP A 187 7.36 -6.66 -6.73
C ASP A 187 5.90 -6.53 -6.27
N PHE A 188 4.97 -6.68 -7.20
CA PHE A 188 3.54 -6.67 -6.91
C PHE A 188 3.00 -8.09 -6.75
N VAL A 189 2.09 -8.26 -5.79
CA VAL A 189 1.40 -9.52 -5.53
C VAL A 189 -0.09 -9.26 -5.35
N ASN A 190 -0.93 -9.95 -6.10
CA ASN A 190 -2.33 -10.12 -5.72
C ASN A 190 -2.53 -11.52 -5.17
N ILE A 191 -3.03 -11.57 -3.94
CA ILE A 191 -3.32 -12.80 -3.20
C ILE A 191 -4.80 -13.10 -3.20
N ASN A 192 -5.13 -14.38 -3.28
CA ASN A 192 -6.45 -14.92 -3.01
C ASN A 192 -6.41 -15.82 -1.77
N ARG A 193 -7.49 -15.83 -1.00
CA ARG A 193 -7.61 -16.61 0.24
C ARG A 193 -8.60 -17.76 0.07
N THR A 194 -8.46 -18.80 0.89
CA THR A 194 -9.44 -19.90 0.93
C THR A 194 -10.84 -19.44 1.39
N THR A 195 -10.93 -18.25 1.99
CA THR A 195 -12.17 -17.57 2.39
C THR A 195 -12.87 -16.83 1.25
N ARG A 196 -12.38 -16.95 0.00
CA ARG A 196 -12.91 -16.26 -1.19
C ARG A 196 -12.83 -14.73 -1.11
N THR A 197 -11.77 -14.23 -0.50
CA THR A 197 -11.40 -12.82 -0.53
C THR A 197 -10.02 -12.67 -1.15
N GLY A 198 -9.70 -11.46 -1.62
CA GLY A 198 -8.42 -11.12 -2.23
C GLY A 198 -7.81 -9.85 -1.67
N HIS A 199 -6.57 -9.59 -2.07
CA HIS A 199 -5.83 -8.40 -1.66
C HIS A 199 -4.68 -8.13 -2.63
N ALA A 200 -4.30 -6.85 -2.77
CA ALA A 200 -3.21 -6.42 -3.65
C ALA A 200 -2.14 -5.74 -2.80
N VAL A 201 -0.87 -6.12 -2.97
CA VAL A 201 0.21 -5.74 -2.08
C VAL A 201 1.54 -5.57 -2.81
N VAL A 202 2.46 -4.82 -2.19
CA VAL A 202 3.87 -4.80 -2.57
C VAL A 202 4.63 -5.81 -1.72
N PHE A 203 5.32 -6.75 -2.35
CA PHE A 203 6.19 -7.71 -1.67
C PHE A 203 7.40 -7.00 -1.06
N ILE A 204 7.67 -7.28 0.21
CA ILE A 204 8.83 -6.74 0.92
C ILE A 204 9.90 -7.83 1.09
N ASN A 205 9.56 -8.95 1.73
CA ASN A 205 10.48 -10.09 1.90
C ASN A 205 9.71 -11.37 2.20
N TYR A 206 10.37 -12.53 2.06
CA TYR A 206 9.86 -13.78 2.60
C TYR A 206 9.95 -13.82 4.13
N ILE A 207 9.12 -14.66 4.77
CA ILE A 207 9.14 -14.86 6.23
C ILE A 207 9.06 -16.35 6.59
N ASP A 208 9.64 -16.71 7.73
CA ASP A 208 9.47 -18.04 8.33
C ASP A 208 8.28 -18.09 9.31
N ILE A 209 8.07 -19.26 9.94
CA ILE A 209 6.96 -19.48 10.89
C ILE A 209 6.96 -18.54 12.10
N LYS A 210 8.09 -17.90 12.43
CA LYS A 210 8.21 -16.94 13.53
C LYS A 210 8.14 -15.48 13.03
N GLY A 211 7.85 -15.27 11.75
CA GLY A 211 7.88 -13.94 11.11
C GLY A 211 9.29 -13.40 10.87
N ARG A 212 10.34 -14.22 10.99
CA ARG A 212 11.72 -13.76 10.72
C ARG A 212 11.92 -13.64 9.22
N ILE A 213 12.45 -12.48 8.81
CA ILE A 213 12.76 -12.17 7.42
C ILE A 213 13.72 -13.20 6.84
N GLN A 214 13.37 -13.75 5.68
CA GLN A 214 14.23 -14.62 4.88
C GLN A 214 14.73 -13.83 3.65
N PRO A 215 16.05 -13.86 3.36
CA PRO A 215 16.62 -13.11 2.25
C PRO A 215 16.26 -13.68 0.87
N ALA A 216 15.85 -14.95 0.82
CA ALA A 216 15.46 -15.65 -0.40
C ALA A 216 14.45 -16.76 -0.07
N TYR A 217 13.73 -17.24 -1.09
CA TYR A 217 12.83 -18.37 -0.95
C TYR A 217 13.59 -19.65 -0.59
N ASN A 218 13.09 -20.40 0.40
CA ASN A 218 13.66 -21.67 0.84
C ASN A 218 12.60 -22.48 1.63
N ASP A 219 12.95 -23.68 2.09
CA ASP A 219 12.02 -24.60 2.76
C ASP A 219 11.44 -24.09 4.09
N SER A 220 12.05 -23.08 4.72
CA SER A 220 11.52 -22.46 5.94
C SER A 220 10.45 -21.39 5.68
N VAL A 221 10.25 -20.99 4.42
CA VAL A 221 9.32 -19.92 4.05
C VAL A 221 7.88 -20.39 4.21
N VAL A 222 7.12 -19.65 5.02
CA VAL A 222 5.69 -19.91 5.25
C VAL A 222 4.78 -18.88 4.59
N GLY A 223 5.36 -17.80 4.07
CA GLY A 223 4.64 -16.62 3.64
C GLY A 223 5.57 -15.47 3.30
N PHE A 224 5.07 -14.24 3.39
CA PHE A 224 5.86 -13.05 3.09
C PHE A 224 5.38 -11.81 3.83
N LYS A 225 6.31 -10.88 4.09
CA LYS A 225 6.03 -9.51 4.50
C LYS A 225 5.67 -8.68 3.29
N TYR A 226 4.66 -7.84 3.44
CA TYR A 226 4.18 -6.96 2.39
C TYR A 226 3.81 -5.56 2.93
N PHE A 227 3.63 -4.63 2.01
CA PHE A 227 3.05 -3.30 2.25
C PHE A 227 1.77 -3.12 1.43
N SER A 228 0.69 -2.65 2.06
CA SER A 228 -0.58 -2.31 1.40
C SER A 228 -1.50 -1.49 2.32
N SER A 229 -2.73 -1.20 1.88
CA SER A 229 -3.78 -0.58 2.69
C SER A 229 -4.92 -1.55 3.01
N GLN A 230 -5.25 -1.68 4.29
CA GLN A 230 -6.30 -2.57 4.81
C GLN A 230 -6.67 -2.23 6.27
N GLY A 231 -7.69 -2.90 6.81
CA GLY A 231 -8.09 -2.81 8.21
C GLY A 231 -9.25 -1.86 8.48
N GLY A 232 -9.23 -1.22 9.66
CA GLY A 232 -10.31 -0.35 10.12
C GLY A 232 -10.28 1.06 9.51
N ARG A 233 -11.42 1.74 9.58
CA ARG A 233 -11.60 3.10 9.05
C ARG A 233 -10.92 4.18 9.91
N GLU A 234 -10.74 3.93 11.19
CA GLU A 234 -10.17 4.89 12.13
C GLU A 234 -8.64 4.90 12.02
N ALA A 235 -8.03 6.07 12.22
CA ALA A 235 -6.58 6.19 12.27
C ALA A 235 -6.00 5.28 13.37
N GLY A 236 -4.87 4.64 13.09
CA GLY A 236 -4.25 3.59 13.92
C GLY A 236 -4.87 2.20 13.75
N THR A 237 -6.05 2.07 13.13
CA THR A 237 -6.75 0.78 13.00
C THR A 237 -6.64 0.17 11.59
N GLY A 238 -6.31 0.97 10.58
CA GLY A 238 -6.10 0.54 9.20
C GLY A 238 -5.42 1.62 8.35
N GLY A 239 -5.38 1.42 7.04
CA GLY A 239 -4.64 2.25 6.09
C GLY A 239 -3.33 1.60 5.66
N PHE A 240 -2.39 2.40 5.13
CA PHE A 240 -1.08 1.91 4.70
C PHE A 240 -0.28 1.33 5.88
N ASP A 241 0.16 0.07 5.74
CA ASP A 241 0.85 -0.65 6.81
C ASP A 241 1.69 -1.82 6.28
N TYR A 242 2.63 -2.28 7.10
CA TYR A 242 3.40 -3.50 6.88
C TYR A 242 2.76 -4.68 7.59
N ARG A 243 2.52 -5.76 6.85
CA ARG A 243 1.83 -6.96 7.36
C ARG A 243 2.42 -8.24 6.82
N TYR A 244 1.94 -9.37 7.33
CA TYR A 244 2.40 -10.70 6.97
C TYR A 244 1.31 -11.50 6.28
N ALA A 245 1.57 -11.99 5.07
CA ALA A 245 0.73 -12.97 4.40
C ALA A 245 1.25 -14.37 4.73
N VAL A 246 0.38 -15.26 5.24
CA VAL A 246 0.72 -16.64 5.61
C VAL A 246 -0.09 -17.62 4.77
N PHE A 247 0.61 -18.57 4.13
CA PHE A 247 -0.05 -19.56 3.31
C PHE A 247 -0.91 -20.53 4.13
N SER A 248 -2.08 -20.88 3.60
CA SER A 248 -3.11 -21.67 4.30
C SER A 248 -2.61 -22.98 4.89
N LYS A 249 -1.66 -23.65 4.22
CA LYS A 249 -1.07 -24.91 4.70
C LYS A 249 -0.33 -24.80 6.04
N PHE A 250 0.02 -23.59 6.47
CA PHE A 250 0.71 -23.31 7.72
C PHE A 250 -0.20 -22.72 8.81
N GLY A 251 -1.51 -22.61 8.56
CA GLY A 251 -2.47 -22.05 9.51
C GLY A 251 -2.27 -20.55 9.73
N CYS A 252 -2.35 -20.11 10.99
CA CYS A 252 -2.20 -18.72 11.39
C CYS A 252 -1.32 -18.62 12.65
N PRO A 253 0.01 -18.78 12.50
CA PRO A 253 0.95 -18.76 13.62
C PRO A 253 1.04 -17.36 14.24
N ASP A 254 1.35 -17.28 15.53
CA ASP A 254 1.59 -15.99 16.19
C ASP A 254 2.86 -15.33 15.64
N MET A 255 2.74 -14.04 15.31
CA MET A 255 3.80 -13.25 14.66
C MET A 255 3.78 -11.79 15.15
N PRO A 256 4.90 -11.05 15.01
CA PRO A 256 5.00 -9.68 15.54
C PRO A 256 4.18 -8.62 14.79
N TYR A 257 3.70 -8.89 13.57
CA TYR A 257 2.86 -7.97 12.79
C TYR A 257 1.48 -8.60 12.53
N LYS A 258 0.50 -7.77 12.19
CA LYS A 258 -0.82 -8.23 11.75
C LYS A 258 -0.69 -9.19 10.57
N ARG A 259 -1.52 -10.23 10.60
CA ARG A 259 -1.45 -11.37 9.70
C ARG A 259 -2.66 -11.43 8.79
N ASP A 260 -2.35 -11.74 7.56
CA ASP A 260 -3.25 -12.17 6.53
C ASP A 260 -3.10 -13.69 6.34
N CYS A 261 -3.92 -14.45 7.03
CA CYS A 261 -3.87 -15.91 7.01
C CYS A 261 -4.76 -16.48 5.91
N ASN A 262 -4.58 -17.78 5.64
CA ASN A 262 -5.33 -18.52 4.61
C ASN A 262 -5.02 -18.11 3.17
N VAL A 263 -3.85 -17.51 2.92
CA VAL A 263 -3.41 -17.18 1.56
C VAL A 263 -3.18 -18.46 0.76
N ILE A 264 -3.69 -18.49 -0.47
CA ILE A 264 -3.50 -19.63 -1.36
C ILE A 264 -2.10 -19.56 -1.97
N TYR A 265 -1.29 -20.57 -1.71
CA TYR A 265 -0.08 -20.79 -2.50
C TYR A 265 -0.45 -21.45 -3.82
N SER A 266 -0.05 -20.85 -4.95
CA SER A 266 -0.33 -21.39 -6.27
C SER A 266 0.71 -20.91 -7.28
N GLN A 267 1.09 -21.76 -8.23
CA GLN A 267 1.85 -21.33 -9.42
C GLN A 267 0.93 -20.71 -10.48
N ARG A 268 -0.40 -20.89 -10.35
CA ARG A 268 -1.36 -20.28 -11.26
C ARG A 268 -1.57 -18.80 -10.89
N GLN A 269 -1.36 -17.94 -11.88
CA GLN A 269 -1.42 -16.48 -11.75
C GLN A 269 -2.82 -15.92 -11.51
N ASP A 270 -3.86 -16.74 -11.65
CA ASP A 270 -5.23 -16.38 -11.28
C ASP A 270 -5.52 -16.58 -9.79
N TYR A 271 -4.66 -17.29 -9.04
CA TYR A 271 -4.74 -17.45 -7.58
C TYR A 271 -3.68 -16.66 -6.81
N LEU A 272 -2.50 -16.52 -7.40
CA LEU A 272 -1.38 -15.77 -6.83
C LEU A 272 -0.71 -15.02 -7.99
N ASN A 273 -1.22 -13.82 -8.28
CA ASN A 273 -0.71 -12.99 -9.37
C ASN A 273 0.55 -12.28 -8.89
N THR A 274 1.68 -12.47 -9.57
CA THR A 274 2.99 -12.02 -9.11
C THR A 274 3.80 -11.47 -10.28
N GLY A 275 4.42 -10.31 -10.08
CA GLY A 275 5.24 -9.72 -11.13
C GLY A 275 5.93 -8.43 -10.75
N THR A 276 6.68 -7.94 -11.70
CA THR A 276 7.63 -6.84 -11.53
C THR A 276 7.40 -5.80 -12.60
N MET A 277 7.62 -4.54 -12.24
CA MET A 277 7.60 -3.44 -13.19
C MET A 277 9.00 -3.25 -13.79
N PHE A 278 9.07 -3.05 -15.10
CA PHE A 278 10.29 -2.68 -15.79
C PHE A 278 10.62 -1.20 -15.59
N MET A 279 11.89 -0.84 -15.74
CA MET A 279 12.27 0.56 -15.93
C MET A 279 11.66 1.16 -17.22
N PRO A 280 11.43 2.48 -17.30
CA PRO A 280 10.74 3.10 -18.43
C PRO A 280 11.39 2.84 -19.79
N GLU A 281 12.73 2.71 -19.85
CA GLU A 281 13.45 2.46 -21.11
C GLU A 281 13.17 1.07 -21.70
N ARG A 282 12.52 0.18 -20.93
CA ARG A 282 12.14 -1.17 -21.35
C ARG A 282 10.64 -1.30 -21.62
N TRP A 283 9.85 -0.24 -21.46
CA TRP A 283 8.42 -0.28 -21.76
C TRP A 283 8.19 -0.39 -23.27
N THR A 284 7.24 -1.24 -23.66
CA THR A 284 7.14 -1.69 -25.06
C THR A 284 6.18 -0.86 -25.91
N GLY A 285 5.39 0.03 -25.30
CA GLY A 285 4.32 0.76 -25.99
C GLY A 285 3.14 -0.12 -26.39
N VAL A 286 3.05 -1.34 -25.82
CA VAL A 286 1.89 -2.21 -26.01
C VAL A 286 0.75 -1.69 -25.14
N PHE A 287 -0.42 -1.49 -25.75
CA PHE A 287 -1.63 -1.08 -25.06
C PHE A 287 -2.77 -2.05 -25.36
N PRO A 288 -3.68 -2.30 -24.39
CA PRO A 288 -4.89 -3.06 -24.67
C PRO A 288 -5.75 -2.34 -25.71
N SER A 289 -6.24 -3.08 -26.71
CA SER A 289 -7.22 -2.58 -27.67
C SER A 289 -8.62 -3.01 -27.25
N PRO A 290 -9.63 -2.12 -27.27
CA PRO A 290 -11.00 -2.53 -27.09
C PRO A 290 -11.39 -3.47 -28.24
N GLY A 291 -11.74 -4.72 -27.90
CA GLY A 291 -12.41 -5.60 -28.85
C GLY A 291 -13.83 -5.12 -29.16
N PRO A 292 -14.59 -5.82 -30.02
CA PRO A 292 -15.97 -5.47 -30.36
C PRO A 292 -16.93 -5.42 -29.15
N ALA A 293 -16.58 -6.08 -28.04
CA ALA A 293 -17.32 -6.06 -26.78
C ALA A 293 -16.78 -5.03 -25.75
N GLY A 294 -15.79 -4.22 -26.12
CA GLY A 294 -14.92 -3.45 -25.22
C GLY A 294 -15.48 -2.17 -24.60
N LEU A 295 -16.80 -2.07 -24.44
CA LEU A 295 -17.45 -0.90 -23.79
C LEU A 295 -17.83 -1.12 -22.33
N GLN A 296 -17.59 -2.32 -21.77
CA GLN A 296 -17.89 -2.55 -20.36
C GLN A 296 -16.80 -1.97 -19.48
N GLU A 297 -17.21 -1.12 -18.54
CA GLU A 297 -16.33 -0.66 -17.45
C GLU A 297 -16.18 -1.76 -16.42
N THR A 298 -14.99 -1.85 -15.83
CA THR A 298 -14.73 -2.76 -14.71
C THR A 298 -15.57 -2.36 -13.50
N VAL A 299 -16.15 -3.35 -12.83
CA VAL A 299 -16.79 -3.17 -11.52
C VAL A 299 -15.98 -3.92 -10.46
N LEU A 300 -15.63 -3.23 -9.38
CA LEU A 300 -14.97 -3.86 -8.24
C LEU A 300 -15.89 -4.91 -7.58
N ASP A 301 -15.41 -6.15 -7.46
CA ASP A 301 -16.06 -7.13 -6.58
C ASP A 301 -15.73 -6.82 -5.11
N ARG A 302 -16.66 -6.13 -4.44
CA ARG A 302 -16.51 -5.71 -3.03
C ARG A 302 -16.60 -6.87 -2.03
N VAL A 303 -17.21 -7.99 -2.44
CA VAL A 303 -17.27 -9.19 -1.58
C VAL A 303 -15.91 -9.86 -1.58
N PHE A 304 -15.27 -9.88 -2.75
CA PHE A 304 -13.94 -10.41 -2.91
C PHE A 304 -12.88 -9.49 -2.28
N PHE A 305 -12.95 -8.18 -2.50
CA PHE A 305 -12.05 -7.20 -1.89
C PHE A 305 -12.73 -6.53 -0.70
N ASP A 306 -12.66 -7.15 0.49
CA ASP A 306 -13.24 -6.59 1.72
C ASP A 306 -12.23 -5.76 2.55
N GLY A 307 -10.93 -5.98 2.34
CA GLY A 307 -9.86 -5.27 3.02
C GLY A 307 -9.70 -5.62 4.49
N LEU A 308 -10.32 -6.70 4.96
CA LEU A 308 -10.23 -7.16 6.33
C LEU A 308 -9.35 -8.39 6.40
N THR A 309 -8.41 -8.41 7.34
CA THR A 309 -7.61 -9.62 7.63
C THR A 309 -8.07 -10.34 8.87
N THR A 310 -7.43 -11.48 9.15
CA THR A 310 -7.70 -12.30 10.33
C THR A 310 -7.58 -11.50 11.62
N ASP A 311 -6.61 -10.57 11.68
CA ASP A 311 -6.35 -9.75 12.87
C ASP A 311 -7.12 -8.41 12.88
N ASP A 312 -7.99 -8.12 11.90
CA ASP A 312 -8.86 -6.92 11.90
C ASP A 312 -10.32 -7.25 12.30
N ARG A 313 -10.61 -8.51 12.61
CA ARG A 313 -11.96 -9.00 12.97
C ARG A 313 -12.12 -9.21 14.47
#